data_AF-A0A849WJU8-F1
#
_entry.id   AF-A0A849WJU8-F1
#
_cell.length_a   1.000
_cell.length_b   1.000
_cell.length_c   1.000
_cell.angle_alpha   90.00
_cell.angle_beta   90.00
_cell.angle_gamma   90.00
#
_symmetry.space_group_name_H-M   'P 1'
#
loop_
_entity.id
_entity.type
_entity.pdbx_description
1 polymer ?
#
loop_
_entity_poly.entity_id
_entity_poly.type
_entity_poly.pdbx_seq_one_letter_code
_entity_poly.pdbx_strand_id
1 'polypeptide(L)'
;MDTSLNWLYFGFCDWWIYRFSSFISLKGFTSRRSLMFQWPQIKLILLFMLPSIMLGVLAGSYPGYQLYKYTWYNANFCTSCHVHDYATIGWAQSPHGATTTCHDCHHQRLRDYLKEMIVMIKDRPEFPKDLHHTPYVKKELCAACHVSNAADKSTITGPFELEDVKKIPKVDLSHLHSLHLKKKTELKLLNHHELSPSERGIEKLQPLHEMNFERAESRNITCADCHGGPQNRGHNFSAVDSSCIRCHQETHTTKVTKEVGCRFCHFQDFMIPANLKKPLKELKTEN
;
A
#
# COMPACT_ATOMS: atom_id res chain seq x y z
N MET A 1 -22.77 -34.78 -8.14
CA MET A 1 -21.32 -34.57 -7.92
C MET A 1 -20.95 -35.41 -6.71
N ASP A 2 -20.15 -36.44 -6.97
CA ASP A 2 -19.88 -37.59 -6.10
C ASP A 2 -19.01 -37.26 -4.88
N THR A 3 -19.38 -37.81 -3.72
CA THR A 3 -18.73 -37.63 -2.40
C THR A 3 -18.00 -38.89 -1.92
N SER A 4 -17.29 -39.59 -2.81
CA SER A 4 -16.74 -40.94 -2.54
C SER A 4 -15.20 -41.05 -2.57
N LEU A 5 -14.46 -40.01 -2.18
CA LEU A 5 -12.98 -40.00 -2.24
C LEU A 5 -12.28 -39.46 -0.98
N ASN A 6 -12.67 -39.91 0.22
CA ASN A 6 -12.10 -39.38 1.47
C ASN A 6 -11.54 -40.42 2.48
N TRP A 7 -11.27 -41.66 2.07
CA TRP A 7 -10.88 -42.73 3.02
C TRP A 7 -9.45 -43.30 2.89
N LEU A 8 -8.57 -42.71 2.08
CA LEU A 8 -7.22 -43.27 1.85
C LEU A 8 -6.02 -42.41 2.31
N TYR A 9 -6.24 -41.25 2.95
CA TYR A 9 -5.16 -40.34 3.32
C TYR A 9 -4.84 -40.21 4.82
N PHE A 10 -5.39 -41.06 5.68
CA PHE A 10 -5.17 -41.00 7.15
C PHE A 10 -4.20 -42.07 7.71
N GLY A 11 -3.56 -42.89 6.88
CA GLY A 11 -2.76 -44.03 7.36
C GLY A 11 -1.27 -43.78 7.61
N PHE A 12 -0.68 -42.65 7.19
CA PHE A 12 0.80 -42.51 7.14
C PHE A 12 1.41 -41.49 8.13
N CYS A 13 0.61 -40.66 8.81
CA CYS A 13 1.14 -39.68 9.78
C CYS A 13 1.21 -40.19 11.22
N ASP A 14 0.35 -41.13 11.63
CA ASP A 14 0.29 -41.55 13.04
C ASP A 14 1.45 -42.47 13.46
N TRP A 15 2.13 -43.11 12.50
CA TRP A 15 3.26 -43.99 12.81
C TRP A 15 4.55 -43.23 13.17
N TRP A 16 4.70 -41.97 12.73
CA TRP A 16 5.90 -41.17 13.05
C TRP A 16 5.81 -40.50 14.42
N ILE A 17 4.60 -40.16 14.90
CA ILE A 17 4.42 -39.46 16.18
C ILE A 17 4.63 -40.41 17.37
N TYR A 18 4.25 -41.69 17.25
CA TYR A 18 4.40 -42.66 18.33
C TYR A 18 5.83 -43.22 18.51
N ARG A 19 6.72 -43.05 17.54
CA ARG A 19 8.13 -43.49 17.69
C ARG A 19 9.06 -42.41 18.25
N PHE A 20 8.61 -41.16 18.34
CA PHE A 20 9.41 -40.07 18.89
C PHE A 20 9.16 -39.81 20.39
N SER A 21 8.05 -40.29 20.95
CA SER A 21 7.74 -40.14 22.39
C SER A 21 8.50 -41.11 23.30
N SER A 22 9.08 -42.18 22.76
CA SER A 22 9.77 -43.20 23.57
C SER A 22 11.28 -43.00 23.74
N PHE A 23 11.86 -41.91 23.21
CA PHE A 23 13.32 -41.67 23.27
C PHE A 23 13.74 -40.50 24.16
N ILE A 24 12.82 -39.82 24.84
CA ILE A 24 13.13 -38.69 25.72
C ILE A 24 12.71 -39.01 27.16
N SER A 25 13.29 -40.09 27.70
CA SER A 25 13.37 -40.28 29.15
C SER A 25 14.56 -39.46 29.68
N LEU A 26 14.31 -38.16 29.94
CA LEU A 26 15.27 -37.20 30.51
C LEU A 26 15.41 -37.37 32.03
N LYS A 27 15.61 -38.59 32.52
CA LYS A 27 15.96 -38.85 33.93
C LYS A 27 17.34 -39.49 33.98
N GLY A 28 18.39 -38.68 33.87
CA GLY A 28 19.76 -39.16 34.10
C GLY A 28 20.93 -38.40 33.47
N PHE A 29 20.75 -37.16 32.98
CA PHE A 29 21.83 -36.42 32.33
C PHE A 29 22.52 -35.40 33.25
N THR A 30 23.16 -35.89 34.32
CA THR A 30 24.01 -35.06 35.22
C THR A 30 25.51 -35.35 35.08
N SER A 31 25.94 -36.03 34.02
CA SER A 31 27.37 -36.25 33.74
C SER A 31 27.88 -35.31 32.65
N ARG A 32 28.56 -34.24 33.04
CA ARG A 32 29.33 -33.33 32.14
C ARG A 32 30.36 -34.05 31.25
N ARG A 33 30.61 -35.35 31.45
CA ARG A 33 31.63 -36.13 30.73
C ARG A 33 31.17 -36.73 29.40
N SER A 34 29.87 -36.83 29.10
CA SER A 34 29.39 -37.42 27.83
C SER A 34 29.37 -36.45 26.64
N LEU A 35 29.35 -35.13 26.90
CA LEU A 35 29.35 -34.09 25.85
C LEU A 35 30.68 -34.02 25.07
N MET A 36 31.81 -34.46 25.65
CA MET A 36 33.09 -34.46 24.95
C MET A 36 33.25 -35.63 23.95
N PHE A 37 32.46 -36.71 24.06
CA PHE A 37 32.67 -37.92 23.26
C PHE A 37 31.91 -37.92 21.92
N GLN A 38 30.85 -37.12 21.77
CA GLN A 38 30.09 -37.02 20.51
C GLN A 38 30.62 -35.95 19.54
N TRP A 39 31.58 -35.14 19.98
CA TRP A 39 32.11 -34.04 19.18
C TRP A 39 32.87 -34.45 17.90
N PRO A 40 33.60 -35.58 17.86
CA PRO A 40 34.22 -36.07 16.63
C PRO A 40 33.18 -36.48 15.56
N GLN A 41 32.05 -37.08 15.97
CA GLN A 41 31.02 -37.55 15.04
C GLN A 41 30.23 -36.38 14.42
N ILE A 42 29.91 -35.35 15.21
CA ILE A 42 29.23 -34.16 14.68
C ILE A 42 30.13 -33.42 13.68
N LYS A 43 31.44 -33.32 13.94
CA LYS A 43 32.39 -32.73 12.98
C LYS A 43 32.40 -33.46 11.64
N LEU A 44 32.34 -34.80 11.66
CA LEU A 44 32.32 -35.61 10.45
C LEU A 44 31.01 -35.38 9.66
N ILE A 45 29.85 -35.39 10.33
CA ILE A 45 28.56 -35.12 9.70
C ILE A 45 28.53 -33.72 9.09
N LEU A 46 28.97 -32.70 9.83
CA LEU A 46 29.05 -31.34 9.32
C LEU A 46 29.99 -31.23 8.11
N LEU A 47 31.17 -31.88 8.15
CA LEU A 47 32.11 -31.86 7.03
C LEU A 47 31.50 -32.42 5.74
N PHE A 48 30.68 -33.47 5.82
CA PHE A 48 30.01 -34.05 4.66
C PHE A 48 28.75 -33.31 4.24
N MET A 49 27.99 -32.73 5.16
CA MET A 49 26.77 -31.97 4.84
C MET A 49 27.05 -30.55 4.36
N LEU A 50 28.13 -29.92 4.84
CA LEU A 50 28.44 -28.52 4.54
C LEU A 50 28.56 -28.24 3.03
N PRO A 51 29.24 -29.06 2.20
CA PRO A 51 29.28 -28.83 0.75
C PRO A 51 27.89 -28.84 0.10
N SER A 52 27.02 -29.78 0.49
CA SER A 52 25.65 -29.85 -0.02
C SER A 52 24.79 -28.67 0.43
N ILE A 53 24.94 -28.23 1.69
CA ILE A 53 24.27 -27.04 2.20
C ILE A 53 24.75 -25.79 1.45
N MET A 54 26.06 -25.63 1.27
CA MET A 54 26.64 -24.50 0.53
C MET A 54 26.19 -24.49 -0.92
N LEU A 55 26.19 -25.65 -1.59
CA LEU A 55 25.68 -25.79 -2.95
C LEU A 55 24.20 -25.44 -3.02
N GLY A 56 23.38 -25.91 -2.07
CA GLY A 56 21.97 -25.58 -1.98
C GLY A 56 21.71 -24.09 -1.74
N VAL A 57 22.48 -23.45 -0.86
CA VAL A 57 22.41 -22.00 -0.61
C VAL A 57 22.79 -21.21 -1.86
N LEU A 58 23.87 -21.57 -2.54
CA LEU A 58 24.32 -20.90 -3.77
C LEU A 58 23.34 -21.10 -4.93
N ALA A 59 22.85 -22.32 -5.12
CA ALA A 59 21.86 -22.65 -6.13
C ALA A 59 20.52 -21.94 -5.86
N GLY A 60 20.13 -21.82 -4.59
CA GLY A 60 18.89 -21.17 -4.17
C GLY A 60 18.98 -19.64 -4.10
N SER A 61 20.16 -19.06 -3.88
CA SER A 61 20.31 -17.61 -3.64
C SER A 61 19.96 -16.78 -4.87
N TYR A 62 20.37 -17.22 -6.07
CA TYR A 62 20.05 -16.50 -7.31
C TYR A 62 18.55 -16.50 -7.64
N PRO A 63 17.85 -17.65 -7.75
CA PRO A 63 16.41 -17.66 -8.01
C PRO A 63 15.62 -17.00 -6.87
N GLY A 64 16.05 -17.17 -5.60
CA GLY A 64 15.46 -16.46 -4.46
C GLY A 64 15.58 -14.94 -4.59
N TYR A 65 16.74 -14.43 -5.02
CA TYR A 65 16.94 -13.01 -5.28
C TYR A 65 16.09 -12.50 -6.45
N GLN A 66 15.95 -13.28 -7.53
CA GLN A 66 15.08 -12.90 -8.65
C GLN A 66 13.60 -12.88 -8.25
N LEU A 67 13.14 -13.86 -7.46
CA LEU A 67 11.79 -13.87 -6.90
C LEU A 67 11.58 -12.65 -6.00
N TYR A 68 12.54 -12.35 -5.11
CA TYR A 68 12.51 -11.13 -4.29
C TYR A 68 12.42 -9.87 -5.16
N LYS A 69 13.22 -9.78 -6.23
CA LYS A 69 13.17 -8.64 -7.14
C LYS A 69 11.83 -8.49 -7.83
N TYR A 70 11.26 -9.59 -8.31
CA TYR A 70 9.95 -9.61 -8.95
C TYR A 70 8.85 -9.21 -7.95
N THR A 71 8.85 -9.80 -6.76
CA THR A 71 7.87 -9.49 -5.72
C THR A 71 7.99 -8.07 -5.21
N TRP A 72 9.19 -7.46 -5.16
CA TRP A 72 9.40 -6.17 -4.48
C TRP A 72 9.51 -4.97 -5.41
N TYR A 73 10.08 -5.14 -6.60
CA TYR A 73 10.38 -4.03 -7.52
C TYR A 73 9.63 -4.12 -8.85
N ASN A 74 8.79 -5.14 -9.05
CA ASN A 74 8.01 -5.27 -10.27
C ASN A 74 6.52 -5.15 -9.97
N ALA A 75 5.87 -4.14 -10.55
CA ALA A 75 4.43 -3.96 -10.41
C ALA A 75 3.65 -5.20 -10.91
N ASN A 76 4.20 -5.95 -11.88
CA ASN A 76 3.58 -7.15 -12.44
C ASN A 76 3.28 -8.23 -11.40
N PHE A 77 4.02 -8.26 -10.27
CA PHE A 77 3.68 -9.15 -9.18
C PHE A 77 2.27 -8.86 -8.65
N CYS A 78 1.97 -7.60 -8.34
CA CYS A 78 0.66 -7.20 -7.86
C CYS A 78 -0.41 -7.30 -8.95
N THR A 79 -0.08 -7.00 -10.21
CA THR A 79 -1.03 -7.10 -11.33
C THR A 79 -1.30 -8.53 -11.78
N SER A 80 -0.48 -9.50 -11.34
CA SER A 80 -0.72 -10.92 -11.63
C SER A 80 -1.88 -11.50 -10.81
N CYS A 81 -2.36 -10.76 -9.81
CA CYS A 81 -3.51 -11.11 -8.99
C CYS A 81 -4.74 -10.29 -9.42
N HIS A 82 -5.78 -10.99 -9.90
CA HIS A 82 -7.02 -10.36 -10.38
C HIS A 82 -7.73 -9.47 -9.32
N VAL A 83 -7.53 -9.76 -8.03
CA VAL A 83 -8.07 -8.95 -6.92
C VAL A 83 -7.58 -7.50 -6.95
N HIS A 84 -6.50 -7.20 -7.69
CA HIS A 84 -5.94 -5.86 -7.84
C HIS A 84 -6.19 -5.23 -9.22
N ASP A 85 -7.02 -5.81 -10.10
CA ASP A 85 -7.17 -5.31 -11.47
C ASP A 85 -7.61 -3.85 -11.53
N TYR A 86 -8.61 -3.46 -10.73
CA TYR A 86 -9.10 -2.07 -10.69
C TYR A 86 -8.00 -1.08 -10.27
N ALA A 87 -7.22 -1.44 -9.25
CA ALA A 87 -6.14 -0.62 -8.71
C ALA A 87 -5.00 -0.52 -9.73
N THR A 88 -4.68 -1.65 -10.36
CA THR A 88 -3.69 -1.77 -11.43
C THR A 88 -4.04 -0.88 -12.60
N ILE A 89 -5.27 -0.97 -13.11
CA ILE A 89 -5.72 -0.18 -14.26
C ILE A 89 -5.66 1.32 -13.93
N GLY A 90 -6.19 1.72 -12.77
CA GLY A 90 -6.17 3.12 -12.33
C GLY A 90 -4.74 3.67 -12.20
N TRP A 91 -3.85 2.90 -11.56
CA TRP A 91 -2.45 3.27 -11.38
C TRP A 91 -1.69 3.32 -12.71
N ALA A 92 -1.84 2.31 -13.56
CA ALA A 92 -1.16 2.21 -14.86
C ALA A 92 -1.56 3.35 -15.80
N GLN A 93 -2.80 3.83 -15.72
CA GLN A 93 -3.29 4.98 -16.50
C GLN A 93 -2.89 6.34 -15.91
N SER A 94 -2.34 6.37 -14.69
CA SER A 94 -1.92 7.60 -14.03
C SER A 94 -0.47 7.95 -14.33
N PRO A 95 -0.03 9.19 -14.05
CA PRO A 95 1.40 9.55 -14.11
C PRO A 95 2.31 8.69 -13.22
N HIS A 96 1.76 8.10 -12.15
CA HIS A 96 2.52 7.21 -11.28
C HIS A 96 2.83 5.89 -11.97
N GLY A 97 1.95 5.37 -12.83
CA GLY A 97 2.18 4.13 -13.59
C GLY A 97 3.42 4.17 -14.49
N ALA A 98 3.82 5.36 -14.91
CA ALA A 98 4.99 5.56 -15.76
C ALA A 98 6.33 5.60 -15.00
N THR A 99 6.32 5.82 -13.68
CA THR A 99 7.54 6.14 -12.92
C THR A 99 7.70 5.33 -11.64
N THR A 100 6.60 4.84 -11.06
CA THR A 100 6.59 4.15 -9.77
C THR A 100 6.31 2.66 -9.92
N THR A 101 6.24 1.94 -8.81
CA THR A 101 5.65 0.60 -8.69
C THR A 101 4.57 0.61 -7.61
N CYS A 102 3.75 -0.45 -7.54
CA CYS A 102 2.79 -0.60 -6.45
C CYS A 102 3.45 -0.55 -5.06
N HIS A 103 4.69 -1.04 -4.95
CA HIS A 103 5.43 -1.12 -3.68
C HIS A 103 5.90 0.22 -3.16
N ASP A 104 6.12 1.18 -4.04
CA ASP A 104 6.56 2.54 -3.67
C ASP A 104 5.52 3.21 -2.76
N CYS A 105 4.25 2.86 -2.96
CA CYS A 105 3.11 3.32 -2.17
C CYS A 105 2.69 2.32 -1.08
N HIS A 106 2.75 1.01 -1.38
CA HIS A 106 2.24 -0.07 -0.54
C HIS A 106 3.36 -0.87 0.13
N HIS A 107 4.09 -0.23 1.04
CA HIS A 107 5.11 -0.91 1.85
C HIS A 107 4.46 -1.83 2.89
N GLN A 108 4.29 -3.10 2.54
CA GLN A 108 3.85 -4.14 3.48
C GLN A 108 5.03 -4.90 4.06
N ARG A 109 4.86 -5.57 5.21
CA ARG A 109 5.93 -6.40 5.76
C ARG A 109 6.01 -7.69 4.93
N LEU A 110 7.22 -8.22 4.72
CA LEU A 110 7.42 -9.46 3.93
C LEU A 110 6.53 -10.63 4.38
N ARG A 111 6.32 -10.77 5.69
CA ARG A 111 5.44 -11.81 6.27
C ARG A 111 3.98 -11.68 5.85
N ASP A 112 3.51 -10.46 5.56
CA ASP A 112 2.12 -10.21 5.18
C ASP A 112 1.93 -10.66 3.72
N TYR A 113 2.90 -10.44 2.83
CA TYR A 113 2.88 -11.03 1.47
C TYR A 113 2.79 -12.56 1.48
N LEU A 114 3.53 -13.22 2.36
CA LEU A 114 3.47 -14.69 2.48
C LEU A 114 2.10 -15.16 2.95
N LYS A 115 1.47 -14.43 3.88
CA LYS A 115 0.10 -14.73 4.33
C LYS A 115 -0.89 -14.57 3.18
N GLU A 116 -0.79 -13.49 2.42
CA GLU A 116 -1.66 -13.29 1.26
C GLU A 116 -1.48 -14.35 0.20
N MET A 117 -0.24 -14.75 -0.09
CA MET A 117 -0.01 -15.86 -1.02
C MET A 117 -0.73 -17.13 -0.56
N ILE A 118 -0.74 -17.42 0.74
CA ILE A 118 -1.47 -18.56 1.31
C ILE A 118 -2.99 -18.38 1.15
N VAL A 119 -3.52 -17.19 1.45
CA VAL A 119 -4.95 -16.84 1.27
C VAL A 119 -5.35 -16.97 -0.20
N MET A 120 -4.54 -16.45 -1.14
CA MET A 120 -4.79 -16.54 -2.57
C MET A 120 -4.87 -17.99 -3.07
N ILE A 121 -3.99 -18.87 -2.56
CA ILE A 121 -3.98 -20.29 -2.93
C ILE A 121 -5.18 -21.02 -2.32
N LYS A 122 -5.47 -20.76 -1.05
CA LYS A 122 -6.45 -21.53 -0.26
C LYS A 122 -7.88 -21.05 -0.47
N ASP A 123 -8.09 -19.75 -0.38
CA ASP A 123 -9.41 -19.12 -0.25
C ASP A 123 -9.88 -18.47 -1.56
N ARG A 124 -8.96 -18.22 -2.52
CA ARG A 124 -9.24 -17.67 -3.86
C ARG A 124 -10.16 -16.44 -3.82
N PRO A 125 -9.76 -15.38 -3.10
CA PRO A 125 -10.57 -14.17 -2.96
C PRO A 125 -10.87 -13.57 -4.33
N GLU A 126 -12.08 -13.03 -4.49
CA GLU A 126 -12.52 -12.37 -5.74
C GLU A 126 -12.41 -10.84 -5.62
N PHE A 127 -12.59 -10.30 -4.41
CA PHE A 127 -12.63 -8.87 -4.15
C PHE A 127 -11.59 -8.44 -3.12
N PRO A 128 -11.14 -7.17 -3.15
CA PRO A 128 -10.14 -6.64 -2.20
C PRO A 128 -10.54 -6.79 -0.73
N LYS A 129 -11.84 -6.74 -0.45
CA LYS A 129 -12.39 -6.91 0.90
C LYS A 129 -12.23 -8.34 1.45
N ASP A 130 -11.95 -9.30 0.56
CA ASP A 130 -11.75 -10.71 0.92
C ASP A 130 -10.29 -10.98 1.34
N LEU A 131 -9.39 -9.99 1.18
CA LEU A 131 -8.01 -10.04 1.67
C LEU A 131 -7.97 -9.64 3.16
N HIS A 132 -7.07 -10.28 3.92
CA HIS A 132 -7.00 -10.10 5.38
C HIS A 132 -6.46 -8.74 5.82
N HIS A 133 -5.87 -7.96 4.92
CA HIS A 133 -5.37 -6.62 5.20
C HIS A 133 -5.65 -5.67 4.03
N THR A 134 -6.23 -4.52 4.34
CA THR A 134 -6.23 -3.41 3.40
C THR A 134 -4.83 -2.77 3.43
N PRO A 135 -4.16 -2.62 2.26
CA PRO A 135 -2.86 -1.99 2.21
C PRO A 135 -2.90 -0.58 2.81
N TYR A 136 -2.17 -0.36 3.90
CA TYR A 136 -2.12 0.92 4.58
C TYR A 136 -1.08 1.84 3.93
N VAL A 137 -1.55 2.79 3.13
CA VAL A 137 -0.71 3.88 2.62
C VAL A 137 -0.61 4.96 3.69
N LYS A 138 0.60 5.18 4.21
CA LYS A 138 0.87 6.26 5.17
C LYS A 138 0.56 7.61 4.53
N LYS A 139 -0.15 8.48 5.24
CA LYS A 139 -0.54 9.83 4.77
C LYS A 139 0.66 10.70 4.38
N GLU A 140 1.81 10.46 4.99
CA GLU A 140 3.06 11.18 4.75
C GLU A 140 3.78 10.75 3.47
N LEU A 141 3.44 9.58 2.91
CA LEU A 141 4.16 9.00 1.78
C LEU A 141 4.04 9.86 0.52
N CYS A 142 2.87 10.43 0.26
CA CYS A 142 2.67 11.36 -0.85
C CYS A 142 3.56 12.60 -0.69
N ALA A 143 3.70 13.09 0.54
CA ALA A 143 4.52 14.27 0.84
C ALA A 143 6.02 14.00 0.66
N ALA A 144 6.45 12.74 0.74
CA ALA A 144 7.83 12.33 0.46
C ALA A 144 8.29 12.67 -0.97
N CYS A 145 7.35 12.75 -1.92
CA CYS A 145 7.66 13.05 -3.31
C CYS A 145 7.10 14.40 -3.76
N HIS A 146 5.93 14.79 -3.29
CA HIS A 146 5.20 15.95 -3.82
C HIS A 146 5.33 17.23 -3.01
N VAL A 147 5.98 17.22 -1.84
CA VAL A 147 6.22 18.43 -1.04
C VAL A 147 7.69 18.80 -1.12
N SER A 148 7.98 20.11 -1.16
CA SER A 148 9.34 20.63 -1.31
C SER A 148 10.26 20.18 -0.17
N ASN A 149 9.69 20.05 1.04
CA ASN A 149 10.40 19.68 2.26
C ASN A 149 10.19 18.19 2.60
N ALA A 150 10.31 17.31 1.59
CA ALA A 150 9.98 15.90 1.67
C ALA A 150 10.64 15.17 2.86
N ALA A 151 11.93 15.40 3.10
CA ALA A 151 12.70 14.74 4.15
C ALA A 151 12.17 15.02 5.57
N ASP A 152 11.55 16.18 5.79
CA ASP A 152 10.92 16.53 7.07
C ASP A 152 9.57 15.83 7.27
N LYS A 153 8.98 15.30 6.19
CA LYS A 153 7.63 14.72 6.17
C LYS A 153 7.67 13.21 6.14
N SER A 154 8.61 12.61 5.42
CA SER A 154 8.74 11.16 5.31
C SER A 154 10.19 10.78 4.99
N THR A 155 10.69 9.77 5.68
CA THR A 155 11.97 9.11 5.35
C THR A 155 11.81 8.02 4.29
N ILE A 156 10.58 7.82 3.79
CA ILE A 156 10.22 6.75 2.87
C ILE A 156 9.89 7.43 1.54
N THR A 157 10.82 7.40 0.59
CA THR A 157 10.61 7.86 -0.81
C THR A 157 10.39 6.71 -1.79
N GLY A 158 10.34 5.46 -1.29
CA GLY A 158 10.36 4.27 -2.14
C GLY A 158 11.75 4.03 -2.74
N PRO A 159 11.87 3.43 -3.93
CA PRO A 159 13.14 3.16 -4.61
C PRO A 159 13.73 4.40 -5.32
N PHE A 160 13.09 5.57 -5.22
CA PHE A 160 13.58 6.78 -5.87
C PHE A 160 14.81 7.34 -5.18
N GLU A 161 15.84 7.62 -5.97
CA GLU A 161 16.96 8.45 -5.57
C GLU A 161 16.52 9.90 -5.35
N LEU A 162 17.21 10.63 -4.47
CA LEU A 162 16.86 12.02 -4.12
C LEU A 162 16.84 12.94 -5.36
N GLU A 163 17.70 12.67 -6.34
CA GLU A 163 17.81 13.39 -7.60
C GLU A 163 16.57 13.23 -8.47
N ASP A 164 15.95 12.05 -8.45
CA ASP A 164 14.71 11.80 -9.18
C ASP A 164 13.51 12.41 -8.46
N VAL A 165 13.49 12.36 -7.13
CA VAL A 165 12.47 13.05 -6.32
C VAL A 165 12.46 14.56 -6.59
N LYS A 166 13.62 15.19 -6.83
CA LYS A 166 13.69 16.62 -7.16
C LYS A 166 13.01 16.97 -8.49
N LYS A 167 12.91 16.03 -9.43
CA LYS A 167 12.26 16.24 -10.74
C LYS A 167 10.73 16.17 -10.66
N ILE A 168 10.18 15.62 -9.57
CA ILE A 168 8.74 15.46 -9.38
C ILE A 168 8.10 16.83 -9.09
N PRO A 169 6.96 17.18 -9.73
CA PRO A 169 6.24 18.41 -9.43
C PRO A 169 5.89 18.54 -7.94
N LYS A 170 6.26 19.69 -7.36
CA LYS A 170 6.02 20.01 -5.95
C LYS A 170 4.69 20.73 -5.79
N VAL A 171 3.69 20.00 -5.32
CA VAL A 171 2.31 20.48 -5.24
C VAL A 171 2.15 21.57 -4.19
N ASP A 172 2.96 21.57 -3.13
CA ASP A 172 2.98 22.62 -2.11
C ASP A 172 3.44 23.98 -2.66
N LEU A 173 4.05 24.00 -3.84
CA LEU A 173 4.38 25.22 -4.57
C LEU A 173 3.22 25.72 -5.43
N SER A 174 2.11 24.99 -5.59
CA SER A 174 0.93 25.47 -6.30
C SER A 174 -0.03 26.21 -5.35
N HIS A 175 -0.78 27.17 -5.90
CA HIS A 175 -1.58 28.08 -5.08
C HIS A 175 -2.59 27.37 -4.18
N LEU A 176 -3.54 26.61 -4.75
CA LEU A 176 -4.59 26.00 -3.93
C LEU A 176 -4.06 24.87 -3.04
N HIS A 177 -3.13 24.03 -3.49
CA HIS A 177 -2.57 23.00 -2.62
C HIS A 177 -1.88 23.61 -1.40
N SER A 178 -1.10 24.69 -1.58
CA SER A 178 -0.42 25.36 -0.46
C SER A 178 -1.39 25.92 0.58
N LEU A 179 -2.55 26.43 0.14
CA LEU A 179 -3.61 26.92 1.02
C LEU A 179 -4.24 25.77 1.79
N HIS A 180 -4.62 24.69 1.11
CA HIS A 180 -5.27 23.55 1.75
C HIS A 180 -4.36 22.84 2.75
N LEU A 181 -3.08 22.61 2.40
CA LEU A 181 -2.11 21.94 3.28
C LEU A 181 -1.82 22.72 4.58
N LYS A 182 -2.12 24.01 4.64
CA LYS A 182 -1.99 24.86 5.84
C LYS A 182 -3.26 24.93 6.69
N LYS A 183 -4.39 24.41 6.18
CA LYS A 183 -5.67 24.43 6.89
C LYS A 183 -5.83 23.18 7.75
N LYS A 184 -6.66 23.34 8.78
CA LYS A 184 -7.10 22.26 9.65
C LYS A 184 -8.51 21.80 9.28
N THR A 185 -8.80 20.55 9.58
CA THR A 185 -10.10 19.93 9.45
C THR A 185 -10.35 19.03 10.66
N GLU A 186 -11.62 18.91 11.04
CA GLU A 186 -12.10 17.95 12.03
C GLU A 186 -12.73 16.73 11.35
N LEU A 187 -12.70 16.64 10.01
CA LEU A 187 -13.28 15.50 9.31
C LEU A 187 -12.37 14.26 9.43
N LYS A 188 -12.97 13.08 9.62
CA LYS A 188 -12.23 11.82 9.44
C LYS A 188 -11.69 11.69 8.01
N LEU A 189 -10.57 10.99 7.87
CA LEU A 189 -10.04 10.66 6.55
C LEU A 189 -11.04 9.76 5.81
N LEU A 190 -11.17 9.95 4.49
CA LEU A 190 -12.10 9.18 3.66
C LEU A 190 -11.82 7.68 3.67
N ASN A 191 -10.55 7.28 3.83
CA ASN A 191 -10.18 5.88 3.92
C ASN A 191 -10.66 5.20 5.22
N HIS A 192 -11.15 5.95 6.21
CA HIS A 192 -11.79 5.41 7.41
C HIS A 192 -13.32 5.40 7.30
N HIS A 193 -13.89 6.01 6.27
CA HIS A 193 -15.33 5.99 6.04
C HIS A 193 -15.69 4.71 5.29
N GLU A 194 -16.42 3.81 5.95
CA GLU A 194 -16.98 2.65 5.27
C GLU A 194 -18.06 3.12 4.29
N LEU A 195 -17.83 2.88 3.00
CA LEU A 195 -18.87 3.17 2.02
C LEU A 195 -20.06 2.24 2.17
N SER A 196 -21.24 2.84 2.19
CA SER A 196 -22.48 2.14 1.93
C SER A 196 -22.48 1.48 0.53
N PRO A 197 -23.30 0.45 0.29
CA PRO A 197 -23.44 -0.16 -1.03
C PRO A 197 -23.78 0.84 -2.17
N SER A 198 -24.56 1.89 -1.88
CA SER A 198 -24.90 2.93 -2.86
C SER A 198 -23.73 3.86 -3.17
N GLU A 199 -22.88 4.19 -2.19
CA GLU A 199 -21.64 4.95 -2.43
C GLU A 199 -20.57 4.13 -3.16
N ARG A 200 -20.61 2.79 -3.03
CA ARG A 200 -19.79 1.83 -3.79
C ARG A 200 -20.29 1.61 -5.22
N GLY A 201 -21.55 1.91 -5.49
CA GLY A 201 -22.21 1.66 -6.78
C GLY A 201 -21.77 2.61 -7.89
N ILE A 202 -21.49 2.06 -9.06
CA ILE A 202 -21.43 2.77 -10.36
C ILE A 202 -22.85 3.18 -10.80
N GLU A 203 -23.89 2.64 -10.15
CA GLU A 203 -25.29 2.89 -10.48
C GLU A 203 -25.72 4.31 -10.14
N LYS A 204 -25.64 5.15 -11.17
CA LYS A 204 -26.13 6.53 -11.25
C LYS A 204 -25.49 7.44 -10.21
N LEU A 205 -24.65 8.34 -10.72
CA LEU A 205 -24.23 9.59 -10.08
C LEU A 205 -25.48 10.37 -9.63
N GLN A 206 -26.11 9.95 -8.53
CA GLN A 206 -27.03 10.81 -7.83
C GLN A 206 -26.20 11.94 -7.23
N PRO A 207 -26.64 13.20 -7.35
CA PRO A 207 -25.96 14.29 -6.68
C PRO A 207 -25.93 13.95 -5.19
N LEU A 208 -24.72 13.72 -4.65
CA LEU A 208 -24.51 13.46 -3.22
C LEU A 208 -25.08 14.65 -2.45
N HIS A 209 -26.31 14.52 -1.96
CA HIS A 209 -27.01 15.65 -1.35
C HIS A 209 -26.62 15.82 0.11
N GLU A 210 -26.34 14.73 0.83
CA GLU A 210 -25.92 14.76 2.21
C GLU A 210 -24.96 13.59 2.48
N MET A 211 -23.72 13.92 2.87
CA MET A 211 -22.81 12.95 3.46
C MET A 211 -22.77 13.24 4.97
N ASN A 212 -23.08 12.25 5.79
CA ASN A 212 -23.01 12.41 7.24
C ASN A 212 -21.54 12.34 7.65
N PHE A 213 -20.95 13.47 8.03
CA PHE A 213 -19.52 13.55 8.30
C PHE A 213 -19.22 13.28 9.76
N GLU A 214 -18.56 12.16 10.03
CA GLU A 214 -17.99 11.91 11.34
C GLU A 214 -16.84 12.90 11.63
N ARG A 215 -16.96 13.58 12.77
CA ARG A 215 -15.90 14.45 13.29
C ARG A 215 -14.85 13.64 14.06
N ALA A 216 -13.64 14.14 14.04
CA ALA A 216 -12.45 13.65 14.71
C ALA A 216 -11.67 14.83 15.31
N GLU A 217 -10.57 14.54 15.98
CA GLU A 217 -9.66 15.57 16.46
C GLU A 217 -9.15 16.46 15.32
N SER A 218 -9.00 17.74 15.62
CA SER A 218 -8.50 18.73 14.66
C SER A 218 -7.11 18.37 14.16
N ARG A 219 -6.98 18.20 12.85
CA ARG A 219 -5.73 17.81 12.16
C ARG A 219 -5.52 18.64 10.91
N ASN A 220 -4.30 18.67 10.39
CA ASN A 220 -4.04 19.28 9.09
C ASN A 220 -4.73 18.48 7.96
N ILE A 221 -5.14 19.20 6.92
CA ILE A 221 -5.58 18.59 5.66
C ILE A 221 -4.36 17.92 5.00
N THR A 222 -4.59 16.75 4.42
CA THR A 222 -3.58 15.90 3.77
C THR A 222 -3.97 15.59 2.33
N CYS A 223 -3.05 15.03 1.55
CA CYS A 223 -3.31 14.64 0.16
C CYS A 223 -4.49 13.67 0.05
N ALA A 224 -4.62 12.75 1.01
CA ALA A 224 -5.68 11.75 1.05
C ALA A 224 -7.08 12.34 1.31
N ASP A 225 -7.20 13.57 1.82
CA ASP A 225 -8.50 14.22 1.99
C ASP A 225 -9.17 14.57 0.66
N CYS A 226 -8.37 14.75 -0.40
CA CYS A 226 -8.85 15.10 -1.74
C CYS A 226 -8.67 13.96 -2.73
N HIS A 227 -7.50 13.30 -2.73
CA HIS A 227 -7.10 12.25 -3.68
C HIS A 227 -7.36 10.83 -3.14
N GLY A 228 -7.59 10.67 -1.83
CA GLY A 228 -7.90 9.39 -1.20
C GLY A 228 -9.40 9.21 -1.07
N GLY A 229 -10.06 8.71 -2.11
CA GLY A 229 -11.50 8.52 -2.11
C GLY A 229 -11.92 7.12 -1.63
N PRO A 230 -13.10 7.00 -1.01
CA PRO A 230 -13.55 5.74 -0.43
C PRO A 230 -13.98 4.71 -1.50
N GLN A 231 -14.10 5.15 -2.76
CA GLN A 231 -14.27 4.30 -3.96
C GLN A 231 -12.93 3.73 -4.47
N ASN A 232 -11.94 3.54 -3.60
CA ASN A 232 -10.59 3.13 -3.97
C ASN A 232 -9.95 3.95 -5.11
N ARG A 233 -10.27 5.25 -5.16
CA ARG A 233 -9.73 6.16 -6.19
C ARG A 233 -8.28 6.58 -5.91
N GLY A 234 -7.70 6.18 -4.79
CA GLY A 234 -6.29 6.47 -4.49
C GLY A 234 -5.34 6.08 -5.63
N HIS A 235 -5.69 5.07 -6.44
CA HIS A 235 -4.89 4.62 -7.57
C HIS A 235 -5.09 5.43 -8.87
N ASN A 236 -6.12 6.25 -9.00
CA ASN A 236 -6.27 7.16 -10.15
C ASN A 236 -5.68 8.56 -9.88
N PHE A 237 -5.27 8.83 -8.63
CA PHE A 237 -4.61 10.05 -8.16
C PHE A 237 -5.35 11.36 -8.51
N SER A 238 -6.64 11.28 -8.85
CA SER A 238 -7.46 12.44 -9.18
C SER A 238 -8.29 12.85 -7.97
N ALA A 239 -8.29 14.14 -7.66
CA ALA A 239 -9.27 14.67 -6.72
C ALA A 239 -10.67 14.54 -7.33
N VAL A 240 -11.67 14.25 -6.52
CA VAL A 240 -13.08 14.18 -6.96
C VAL A 240 -13.87 15.34 -6.38
N ASP A 241 -14.87 15.83 -7.12
CA ASP A 241 -15.70 16.96 -6.68
C ASP A 241 -16.43 16.67 -5.38
N SER A 242 -16.80 15.40 -5.13
CA SER A 242 -17.37 14.98 -3.85
C SER A 242 -16.44 15.25 -2.67
N SER A 243 -15.11 15.09 -2.83
CA SER A 243 -14.14 15.43 -1.78
C SER A 243 -14.13 16.93 -1.46
N CYS A 244 -14.35 17.79 -2.46
CA CYS A 244 -14.43 19.24 -2.27
C CYS A 244 -15.67 19.61 -1.46
N ILE A 245 -16.83 19.03 -1.82
CA ILE A 245 -18.11 19.30 -1.18
C ILE A 245 -18.07 18.99 0.32
N ARG A 246 -17.25 18.01 0.76
CA ARG A 246 -17.09 17.68 2.20
C ARG A 246 -16.76 18.86 3.09
N CYS A 247 -15.94 19.78 2.59
CA CYS A 247 -15.54 20.98 3.32
C CYS A 247 -16.24 22.25 2.79
N HIS A 248 -16.69 22.24 1.53
CA HIS A 248 -17.17 23.42 0.82
C HIS A 248 -18.67 23.37 0.46
N GLN A 249 -19.47 22.50 1.08
CA GLN A 249 -20.90 22.34 0.78
C GLN A 249 -21.68 23.67 0.81
N GLU A 250 -21.28 24.60 1.67
CA GLU A 250 -21.93 25.92 1.83
C GLU A 250 -21.31 27.03 0.96
N THR A 251 -20.16 26.76 0.33
CA THR A 251 -19.42 27.80 -0.42
C THR A 251 -19.97 28.01 -1.83
N HIS A 252 -20.43 26.94 -2.50
CA HIS A 252 -20.89 27.00 -3.89
C HIS A 252 -22.23 26.29 -4.09
N THR A 253 -23.32 27.05 -4.02
CA THR A 253 -24.69 26.53 -4.17
C THR A 253 -25.29 26.79 -5.56
N THR A 254 -24.52 27.37 -6.48
CA THR A 254 -24.99 27.71 -7.83
C THR A 254 -25.33 26.46 -8.64
N LYS A 255 -26.29 26.61 -9.58
CA LYS A 255 -26.67 25.54 -10.52
C LYS A 255 -25.46 25.05 -11.32
N VAL A 256 -24.60 25.98 -11.78
CA VAL A 256 -23.39 25.65 -12.54
C VAL A 256 -22.47 24.76 -11.72
N THR A 257 -22.13 25.13 -10.48
CA THR A 257 -21.22 24.31 -9.66
C THR A 257 -21.78 22.91 -9.36
N LYS A 258 -23.11 22.79 -9.21
CA LYS A 258 -23.78 21.49 -9.04
C LYS A 258 -23.72 20.63 -10.31
N GLU A 259 -23.75 21.23 -11.50
CA GLU A 259 -23.75 20.53 -12.79
C GLU A 259 -22.34 20.17 -13.27
N VAL A 260 -21.38 21.08 -13.17
CA VAL A 260 -20.02 20.89 -13.74
C VAL A 260 -18.96 20.52 -12.70
N GLY A 261 -19.25 20.65 -11.41
CA GLY A 261 -18.32 20.37 -10.33
C GLY A 261 -17.35 21.52 -10.02
N CYS A 262 -16.62 21.39 -8.91
CA CYS A 262 -15.68 22.41 -8.43
C CYS A 262 -14.42 22.47 -9.32
N ARG A 263 -13.95 21.30 -9.76
CA ARG A 263 -12.71 21.18 -10.55
C ARG A 263 -12.80 21.89 -11.89
N PHE A 264 -14.00 21.96 -12.50
CA PHE A 264 -14.16 22.63 -13.80
C PHE A 264 -13.68 24.09 -13.76
N CYS A 265 -13.97 24.80 -12.66
CA CYS A 265 -13.55 26.20 -12.49
C CYS A 265 -12.17 26.32 -11.83
N HIS A 266 -11.82 25.41 -10.93
CA HIS A 266 -10.62 25.53 -10.09
C HIS A 266 -9.41 24.74 -10.55
N PHE A 267 -9.52 23.91 -11.60
CA PHE A 267 -8.42 23.04 -12.06
C PHE A 267 -7.11 23.80 -12.29
N GLN A 268 -7.19 24.96 -12.95
CA GLN A 268 -5.99 25.74 -13.26
C GLN A 268 -5.29 26.27 -12.00
N ASP A 269 -6.06 26.63 -10.96
CA ASP A 269 -5.51 27.12 -9.69
C ASP A 269 -4.75 26.04 -8.89
N PHE A 270 -4.99 24.76 -9.18
CA PHE A 270 -4.20 23.64 -8.65
C PHE A 270 -2.89 23.42 -9.43
N MET A 271 -2.77 23.99 -10.63
CA MET A 271 -1.59 23.85 -11.50
C MET A 271 -0.69 25.09 -11.48
N ILE A 272 -1.23 26.27 -11.16
CA ILE A 272 -0.47 27.53 -11.13
C ILE A 272 0.47 27.57 -9.92
N PRO A 273 1.79 27.78 -10.13
CA PRO A 273 2.75 28.09 -9.06
C PRO A 273 2.30 29.28 -8.19
N ALA A 274 2.37 29.14 -6.88
CA ALA A 274 1.98 30.12 -5.88
C ALA A 274 2.77 31.43 -5.99
N ASN A 275 4.01 31.37 -6.50
CA ASN A 275 4.87 32.54 -6.71
C ASN A 275 4.50 33.37 -7.96
N LEU A 276 3.72 32.81 -8.90
CA LEU A 276 3.29 33.54 -10.11
C LEU A 276 2.03 34.38 -9.91
N LYS A 277 1.33 34.24 -8.77
CA LYS A 277 0.23 35.12 -8.34
C LYS A 277 0.73 36.34 -7.55
N LYS A 278 1.93 36.87 -7.84
CA LYS A 278 2.23 38.25 -7.46
C LYS A 278 1.12 39.13 -8.09
N PRO A 279 0.49 40.04 -7.33
CA PRO A 279 -0.53 40.91 -7.89
C PRO A 279 0.03 41.57 -9.14
N LEU A 280 -0.74 41.63 -10.23
CA LEU A 280 -0.33 42.25 -11.50
C LEU A 280 0.19 43.70 -11.33
N LYS A 281 -0.11 44.34 -10.18
CA LYS A 281 0.43 45.63 -9.76
C LYS A 281 1.92 45.60 -9.40
N GLU A 282 2.43 44.50 -8.84
CA GLU A 282 3.85 44.34 -8.48
C GLU A 282 4.74 43.96 -9.67
N LEU A 283 4.16 43.40 -10.73
CA LEU A 283 4.88 43.09 -11.98
C LEU A 283 5.12 44.32 -12.86
N LYS A 284 4.55 45.49 -12.51
CA LYS A 284 4.71 46.74 -13.28
C LYS A 284 5.84 47.64 -12.80
N THR A 285 6.54 47.28 -11.72
CA THR A 285 7.58 48.13 -11.10
C THR A 285 9.02 47.64 -11.30
N GLU A 286 9.23 46.61 -12.13
CA GLU A 286 10.58 46.08 -12.45
C GLU A 286 11.08 46.45 -13.86
N ASN A 287 10.53 47.52 -14.47
CA ASN A 287 11.06 48.14 -15.70
C ASN A 287 11.50 49.57 -15.45
#